data_AF-A0A969EJ00-F1
#
_entry.id   AF-A0A969EJ00-F1
#
_cell.length_a   1.000
_cell.length_b   1.000
_cell.length_c   1.000
_cell.angle_alpha   90.00
_cell.angle_beta   90.00
_cell.angle_gamma   90.00
#
_symmetry.space_group_name_H-M   'P 1'
#
loop_
_entity.id
_entity.type
_entity.pdbx_description
1 polymer ?
#
loop_
_entity_poly.entity_id
_entity_poly.type
_entity_poly.pdbx_seq_one_letter_code
_entity_poly.pdbx_strand_id
1 'polypeptide(L)' 'MSRLLYFLVLVVDIYFIYEIIKSNKDSNSKLLWILAILFLPLLGPILYLLFGKKS' A
#
# COMPACT_ATOMS: atom_id res chain seq x y z
N MET A 1 21.74 10.12 9.19
CA MET A 1 21.18 10.29 7.83
C MET A 1 19.91 9.46 7.54
N SER A 2 19.48 8.51 8.38
CA SER A 2 18.43 7.53 8.00
C SER A 2 16.97 7.94 8.24
N ARG A 3 16.72 9.09 8.89
CA ARG A 3 15.37 9.55 9.27
C ARG A 3 14.48 9.89 8.07
N LEU A 4 15.09 10.33 6.96
CA LEU A 4 14.36 10.73 5.74
C LEU A 4 13.75 9.51 5.02
N LEU A 5 14.41 8.35 5.10
CA LEU A 5 13.95 7.12 4.45
C LEU A 5 12.64 6.61 5.08
N TYR A 6 12.55 6.59 6.40
CA TYR A 6 11.31 6.20 7.10
C TYR A 6 10.15 7.14 6.78
N PHE A 7 10.43 8.45 6.65
CA PHE A 7 9.41 9.42 6.29
C PHE A 7 8.89 9.19 4.86
N LEU A 8 9.79 8.88 3.93
CA LEU A 8 9.45 8.52 2.55
C LEU A 8 8.57 7.26 2.49
N VAL A 9 8.94 6.22 3.23
CA VAL A 9 8.15 4.97 3.30
C VAL A 9 6.75 5.27 3.83
N LEU A 10 6.63 6.06 4.89
CA LEU A 10 5.33 6.43 5.48
C LEU A 10 4.44 7.20 4.49
N VAL A 11 5.00 8.14 3.72
CA VAL A 11 4.26 8.86 2.67
C VAL A 11 3.79 7.91 1.57
N VAL A 12 4.64 6.97 1.16
CA VAL A 12 4.31 5.95 0.15
C VAL A 12 3.18 5.03 0.66
N ASP A 13 3.24 4.56 1.90
CA ASP A 13 2.21 3.71 2.50
C ASP A 13 0.84 4.40 2.48
N ILE A 14 0.78 5.67 2.88
CA ILE A 14 -0.47 6.45 2.88
C ILE A 14 -1.01 6.61 1.45
N TYR A 15 -0.14 6.91 0.49
CA TYR A 15 -0.54 7.08 -0.91
C TYR A 15 -1.21 5.82 -1.47
N PHE A 16 -0.61 4.64 -1.22
CA PHE A 16 -1.16 3.39 -1.71
C PHE A 16 -2.46 2.99 -1.00
N ILE A 17 -2.56 3.21 0.31
CA ILE A 17 -3.82 3.01 1.04
C ILE A 17 -4.93 3.90 0.46
N TYR A 18 -4.63 5.17 0.16
CA TYR A 18 -5.58 6.07 -0.49
C TYR A 18 -6.00 5.56 -1.88
N GLU A 19 -5.06 5.09 -2.70
CA GLU A 19 -5.35 4.53 -4.02
C GLU A 19 -6.21 3.26 -3.94
N ILE A 20 -5.97 2.38 -2.95
CA ILE A 20 -6.79 1.19 -2.70
C ILE A 20 -8.23 1.58 -2.32
N ILE A 21 -8.39 2.52 -1.40
CA ILE A 21 -9.71 2.97 -0.96
C ILE A 21 -10.48 3.59 -2.13
N LYS A 22 -9.81 4.39 -2.97
CA LYS A 22 -10.38 5.03 -4.15
C LYS A 22 -10.69 4.04 -5.28
N SER A 23 -10.02 2.89 -5.35
CA SER A 23 -10.27 1.92 -6.41
C SER A 23 -11.68 1.33 -6.31
N ASN A 24 -12.27 0.91 -7.43
CA ASN A 24 -13.61 0.28 -7.45
C ASN A 24 -13.58 -1.22 -7.11
N LYS A 25 -12.57 -1.66 -6.33
CA LYS A 25 -12.40 -3.07 -5.95
C LYS A 25 -13.39 -3.45 -4.86
N ASP A 26 -13.69 -4.75 -4.81
CA ASP A 26 -14.46 -5.34 -3.74
C ASP A 26 -13.88 -5.02 -2.35
N SER A 27 -14.76 -4.80 -1.37
CA SER A 27 -14.37 -4.36 -0.02
C SER A 27 -13.39 -5.33 0.66
N ASN A 28 -13.54 -6.63 0.39
CA ASN A 28 -12.68 -7.67 0.95
C ASN A 28 -11.25 -7.59 0.38
N SER A 29 -11.12 -7.34 -0.93
CA SER A 29 -9.83 -7.16 -1.60
C SER A 29 -9.11 -5.90 -1.11
N LYS A 30 -9.85 -4.81 -0.87
CA LYS A 30 -9.27 -3.58 -0.29
C LYS A 30 -8.66 -3.85 1.09
N LEU A 31 -9.40 -4.53 1.96
CA LEU A 31 -8.93 -4.86 3.32
C LEU A 31 -7.65 -5.69 3.30
N LEU A 32 -7.58 -6.71 2.44
CA LEU A 32 -6.38 -7.54 2.30
C LEU A 32 -5.15 -6.72 1.88
N TRP A 33 -5.32 -5.81 0.90
CA TRP A 33 -4.23 -4.97 0.42
C TRP A 33 -3.78 -3.93 1.45
N ILE A 34 -4.72 -3.33 2.19
CA ILE A 34 -4.40 -2.40 3.28
C ILE A 34 -3.62 -3.12 4.39
N LEU A 35 -4.05 -4.33 4.79
CA LEU A 35 -3.31 -5.13 5.76
C LEU A 35 -1.91 -5.49 5.27
N ALA A 36 -1.76 -5.91 4.01
CA ALA A 36 -0.47 -6.27 3.44
C ALA A 36 0.52 -5.09 3.46
N ILE A 37 0.06 -3.87 3.13
CA ILE A 37 0.88 -2.66 3.20
C ILE A 37 1.24 -2.33 4.66
N LEU A 38 0.28 -2.43 5.57
CA LEU A 38 0.51 -2.12 6.99
C LEU A 38 1.53 -3.06 7.66
N PHE A 39 1.48 -4.36 7.34
CA PHE A 39 2.42 -5.35 7.87
C PHE A 39 3.76 -5.36 7.13
N LEU A 40 3.77 -4.99 5.84
CA LEU A 40 4.97 -4.93 5.01
C LEU A 40 5.08 -3.54 4.35
N PRO A 41 5.54 -2.50 5.05
CA PRO A 41 5.56 -1.12 4.52
C PRO A 41 6.53 -0.93 3.33
N LEU A 42 7.57 -1.76 3.22
CA LEU A 42 8.45 -1.73 2.04
C LEU A 42 7.95 -2.61 0.88
N LEU A 43 7.52 -3.84 1.18
CA LEU A 43 7.17 -4.83 0.14
C LEU A 43 5.69 -4.78 -0.27
N GLY A 44 4.80 -4.36 0.62
CA GLY A 44 3.37 -4.27 0.42
C GLY A 44 2.98 -3.33 -0.73
N PRO A 45 3.50 -2.09 -0.78
CA PRO A 45 3.31 -1.19 -1.92
C PRO A 45 3.77 -1.78 -3.26
N ILE A 46 4.91 -2.48 -3.24
CA ILE A 46 5.49 -3.13 -4.43
C ILE A 46 4.59 -4.28 -4.90
N LEU A 47 4.14 -5.13 -3.98
CA LEU A 47 3.19 -6.22 -4.28
C LEU A 47 1.85 -5.67 -4.77
N TYR A 48 1.38 -4.57 -4.20
CA TYR A 48 0.14 -3.93 -4.64
C TYR A 48 0.26 -3.43 -6.09
N LEU A 49 1.39 -2.83 -6.47
CA LEU A 49 1.60 -2.39 -7.85
C LEU A 49 1.63 -3.56 -8.85
N LEU A 50 2.23 -4.69 -8.46
CA LEU A 50 2.41 -5.84 -9.33
C LEU A 50 1.13 -6.68 -9.48
N PHE A 51 0.51 -7.02 -8.34
CA PHE A 51 -0.63 -7.94 -8.29
C PHE A 51 -1.94 -7.23 -7.96
N GLY A 52 -1.89 -6.23 -7.09
CA GLY A 52 -3.07 -5.52 -6.64
C GLY A 52 -3.69 -4.66 -7.74
N LYS A 53 -2.91 -3.87 -8.47
CA LYS A 53 -3.43 -2.87 -9.42
C LYS A 53 -4.18 -3.47 -10.61
N LYS A 54 -3.97 -4.75 -10.92
CA LYS A 54 -4.62 -5.48 -12.02
C LYS A 54 -5.78 -6.37 -11.58
N SER A 55 -6.01 -6.51 -10.28
CA SER A 55 -7.05 -7.34 -9.69
C SER A 55 -8.37 -6.58 -9.48
#